data_AF-A0A932W091-F1
#
_entry.id   AF-A0A932W091-F1
#
_cell.length_a   1.000
_cell.length_b   1.000
_cell.length_c   1.000
_cell.angle_alpha   90.00
_cell.angle_beta   90.00
_cell.angle_gamma   90.00
#
_symmetry.space_group_name_H-M   'P 1'
#
loop_
_entity.id
_entity.type
_entity.pdbx_description
1 polymer ?
#
loop_
_entity_poly.entity_id
_entity_poly.type
_entity_poly.pdbx_seq_one_letter_code
_entity_poly.pdbx_strand_id
1 'polypeptide(L)' 'MPKTLTSLRLDFRLVDKARRILNAKDRTEAIEASLAAIIEMDKHRKIIDRFSGKGKPDDFARS' A
#
# COMPACT_ATOMS: atom_id res chain seq x y z
N MET A 1 -19.01 3.14 4.54
CA MET A 1 -19.23 4.45 5.17
C MET A 1 -18.77 5.54 4.21
N PRO A 2 -19.48 6.67 4.09
CA PRO A 2 -18.99 7.80 3.30
C PRO A 2 -17.66 8.28 3.89
N LYS A 3 -16.65 8.43 3.05
CA LYS A 3 -15.32 8.89 3.47
C LYS A 3 -15.36 10.40 3.69
N THR A 4 -14.70 10.87 4.75
CA THR A 4 -14.57 12.31 5.03
C THR A 4 -13.73 12.95 3.92
N LEU A 5 -14.29 13.94 3.23
CA LEU A 5 -13.55 14.71 2.23
C LEU A 5 -12.51 15.58 2.93
N THR A 6 -11.25 15.42 2.56
CA THR A 6 -10.13 16.21 3.09
C THR A 6 -9.48 16.99 1.95
N SER A 7 -9.25 18.29 2.15
CA SER A 7 -8.52 19.13 1.20
C SER A 7 -7.03 19.11 1.52
N LEU A 8 -6.21 18.86 0.51
CA LEU A 8 -4.76 18.69 0.62
C LEU A 8 -4.06 19.16 -0.66
N ARG A 9 -2.88 19.76 -0.52
CA ARG A 9 -2.06 20.18 -1.67
C ARG A 9 -1.11 19.05 -2.05
N LEU A 10 -1.14 18.64 -3.31
CA LEU A 10 -0.28 17.60 -3.88
C LEU A 10 0.26 18.04 -5.24
N ASP A 11 1.38 17.45 -5.63
CA ASP A 11 1.84 17.52 -7.02
C ASP A 11 0.85 16.74 -7.91
N PHE A 12 0.10 17.49 -8.71
CA PHE A 12 -0.86 16.94 -9.65
C PHE A 12 -0.24 15.93 -10.62
N ARG A 13 0.99 16.17 -11.10
CA ARG A 13 1.66 15.30 -12.08
C ARG A 13 2.00 13.95 -11.46
N LEU A 14 2.42 13.96 -10.19
CA LEU A 14 2.68 12.74 -9.44
C LEU A 14 1.39 11.91 -9.28
N VAL A 15 0.29 12.54 -8.89
CA VAL A 15 -1.01 11.87 -8.70
C VAL A 15 -1.52 11.29 -10.02
N ASP A 16 -1.44 12.04 -11.13
CA ASP A 16 -1.88 11.57 -12.43
C ASP A 16 -1.01 10.39 -12.93
N LYS A 17 0.30 10.40 -12.63
CA LYS A 17 1.20 9.27 -12.94
C LYS A 17 0.84 8.03 -12.12
N ALA A 18 0.62 8.20 -10.81
CA ALA A 18 0.20 7.10 -9.94
C ALA A 18 -1.13 6.50 -10.40
N ARG A 19 -2.10 7.34 -10.79
CA ARG A 19 -3.39 6.89 -11.34
C ARG A 19 -3.22 6.00 -12.56
N ARG A 20 -2.32 6.36 -13.48
CA ARG A 20 -2.03 5.55 -14.69
C ARG A 20 -1.34 4.23 -14.36
N ILE A 21 -0.34 4.24 -13.48
CA ILE A 21 0.39 3.02 -13.08
C ILE A 21 -0.54 2.04 -12.38
N LEU A 22 -1.40 2.53 -11.50
CA LEU A 22 -2.34 1.72 -10.71
C LEU A 22 -3.64 1.42 -11.46
N ASN A 23 -3.81 1.94 -12.69
CA ASN A 23 -5.05 1.88 -13.46
C ASN A 23 -6.30 2.31 -12.65
N ALA A 24 -6.15 3.31 -11.79
CA ALA A 24 -7.22 3.80 -10.92
C ALA A 24 -8.20 4.69 -11.70
N LYS A 25 -9.48 4.63 -11.33
CA LYS A 25 -10.57 5.39 -11.95
C LYS A 25 -10.40 6.89 -11.74
N ASP A 26 -10.02 7.29 -10.53
CA ASP A 26 -9.85 8.69 -10.16
C ASP A 26 -8.62 8.92 -9.27
N ARG A 27 -8.40 10.20 -8.92
CA ARG A 27 -7.24 10.62 -8.13
C ARG A 27 -7.34 10.17 -6.67
N THR A 28 -8.55 10.09 -6.12
CA THR A 28 -8.78 9.64 -4.76
C THR A 28 -8.41 8.18 -4.65
N GLU A 29 -8.90 7.34 -5.56
CA GLU A 29 -8.56 5.93 -5.61
C GLU A 29 -7.05 5.72 -5.80
N ALA A 30 -6.41 6.50 -6.68
CA ALA A 30 -4.97 6.42 -6.87
C ALA A 30 -4.18 6.72 -5.59
N ILE A 31 -4.58 7.74 -4.82
CA ILE A 31 -3.95 8.11 -3.55
C ILE A 31 -4.15 7.00 -2.52
N GLU A 32 -5.38 6.52 -2.34
CA GLU A 32 -5.70 5.49 -1.36
C GLU A 32 -5.00 4.15 -1.66
N ALA A 33 -5.00 3.73 -2.93
CA ALA A 33 -4.32 2.52 -3.36
C ALA A 33 -2.79 2.63 -3.19
N SER A 34 -2.21 3.80 -3.46
CA SER A 34 -0.78 4.04 -3.24
C SER A 34 -0.41 3.91 -1.75
N LEU A 35 -1.22 4.47 -0.85
CA LEU A 35 -1.00 4.38 0.59
C LEU A 35 -1.16 2.94 1.09
N ALA A 36 -2.19 2.23 0.61
CA ALA A 36 -2.40 0.83 0.94
C ALA A 36 -1.22 -0.05 0.51
N ALA A 37 -0.69 0.16 -0.70
CA ALA A 37 0.47 -0.58 -1.20
C ALA A 37 1.70 -0.44 -0.29
N ILE A 38 2.00 0.77 0.19
CA ILE A 38 3.12 1.01 1.11
C ILE A 38 2.91 0.33 2.46
N ILE A 39 1.69 0.32 2.99
CA ILE A 39 1.37 -0.37 4.24
C ILE A 39 1.56 -1.88 4.10
N GLU A 40 1.09 -2.47 2.99
CA GLU A 40 1.28 -3.90 2.74
C GLU A 40 2.76 -4.25 2.52
N MET A 41 3.51 -3.41 1.82
CA MET A 41 4.96 -3.58 1.67
C MET A 41 5.70 -3.57 3.00
N ASP A 42 5.32 -2.69 3.94
CA ASP A 42 5.90 -2.67 5.29
C ASP A 42 5.59 -3.95 6.08
N LYS A 43 4.35 -4.46 5.98
CA LYS A 43 3.98 -5.76 6.59
C LYS A 43 4.83 -6.90 6.03
N HIS A 44 4.96 -6.98 4.71
CA HIS A 44 5.77 -8.00 4.05
C HIS A 44 7.24 -7.89 4.47
N ARG A 45 7.80 -6.67 4.53
CA ARG A 45 9.17 -6.45 5.00
C ARG A 45 9.35 -6.96 6.43
N LYS A 46 8.44 -6.65 7.35
CA LYS A 46 8.50 -7.14 8.73
C LYS A 46 8.44 -8.66 8.85
N ILE A 47 7.66 -9.32 8.01
CA ILE A 47 7.60 -10.78 7.96
C ILE A 47 8.94 -11.32 7.47
N ILE A 48 9.48 -10.77 6.38
CA ILE A 48 10.78 -11.16 5.85
C ILE A 48 11.86 -10.96 6.91
N ASP A 49 11.95 -9.80 7.55
CA ASP A 49 12.97 -9.52 8.58
C ASP A 49 12.86 -10.46 9.79
N ARG A 50 11.63 -10.87 10.16
CA ARG A 50 11.38 -11.79 11.27
C ARG A 50 11.84 -13.22 10.94
N PHE A 51 11.67 -13.65 9.69
CA PHE A 51 11.86 -15.04 9.31
C PHE A 51 13.07 -15.28 8.39
N SER A 52 13.74 -14.24 7.91
CA SER A 52 14.94 -14.36 7.07
C SER A 52 16.05 -15.07 7.84
N GLY A 53 16.33 -16.32 7.47
CA GLY A 53 17.34 -17.17 8.09
C GLY A 53 16.93 -17.87 9.39
N LYS A 54 15.68 -17.67 9.88
CA LYS A 54 15.18 -18.28 11.13
C LYS A 54 13.79 -18.90 11.03
N GLY A 55 13.05 -18.65 9.96
CA GLY A 55 11.70 -19.18 9.77
C GLY A 55 11.71 -20.68 9.56
N LYS A 56 10.96 -21.39 10.40
CA LYS A 56 10.66 -22.80 10.22
C LYS A 56 9.37 -22.93 9.39
N PRO A 57 9.19 -24.04 8.64
CA PRO A 57 7.95 -24.29 7.89
C PRO A 57 6.69 -24.14 8.74
N ASP A 58 6.75 -24.52 10.02
CA ASP A 58 5.64 -24.42 10.97
C ASP A 58 5.23 -22.98 11.34
N ASP A 59 6.12 -22.00 11.18
CA ASP A 59 5.83 -20.59 11.48
C ASP A 59 4.81 -19.98 10.50
N PHE A 60 4.65 -20.58 9.32
CA PHE A 60 3.73 -20.14 8.28
C PHE A 60 2.41 -20.93 8.25
N ALA A 61 2.27 -21.99 9.07
CA ALA A 61 1.09 -22.86 9.09
C ALA A 61 -0.16 -22.24 9.77
N ARG A 62 -0.02 -21.05 10.38
CA ARG A 62 -1.10 -20.32 11.08
C ARG A 62 -1.27 -18.85 10.65
N SER A 63 -0.64 -18.44 9.55
CA SER A 63 -0.76 -17.07 9.01
C SER A 63 -1.98 -16.91 8.11
#